data_AF-B4FLT1-F1
#
_entry.id   AF-B4FLT1-F1
#
_cell.length_a   1.000
_cell.length_b   1.000
_cell.length_c   1.000
_cell.angle_alpha   90.00
_cell.angle_beta   90.00
_cell.angle_gamma   90.00
#
_symmetry.space_group_name_H-M   'P 1'
#
loop_
_entity.id
_entity.type
_entity.pdbx_description
1 polymer ?
#
loop_
_entity_poly.entity_id
_entity_poly.type
_entity_poly.pdbx_seq_one_letter_code
_entity_poly.pdbx_strand_id
1 'polypeptide(L)'
;MAAAAAAVPATFLSGLPSPRTPSPVLHSPVQRAHPVAAPLFLSAKRRAYACAATASGSFYSSNSGNQTSLMPSFSFAFDEGSSSSKRLYRWKRVLLKVSGEALAGDHTENIDPKITMAIAREVASVTKLGVEVAIVVGGGNIFRGASWAGCSGLDRSSADYIGMLATVMNAIFLQATMESIGIPTRVQTAFRMSEVAEPYIRRRAVRHLEKGRVVIFAAGTGNPFFTTDTAAALRCAEINAEVMLKATNVDGVYDSDPRQNPNARLLETVSYHEVTARDLSVMDMTAITLCQENNIPIVVFNLQEPGNIAKAIVGKKVGTFVGCKRNQKRNENTLVEERRLVNEV
;
A
#
# COMPACT_ATOMS: atom_id res chain seq x y z
N MET A 1 37.49 -16.02 37.55
CA MET A 1 37.31 -14.56 37.41
C MET A 1 35.84 -14.32 37.14
N ALA A 2 34.96 -14.48 38.15
CA ALA A 2 34.39 -13.42 39.01
C ALA A 2 33.63 -12.36 38.17
N ALA A 3 32.29 -12.39 38.11
CA ALA A 3 31.33 -11.77 39.06
C ALA A 3 31.37 -10.22 38.97
N ALA A 4 30.31 -9.42 39.03
CA ALA A 4 28.97 -9.56 39.56
C ALA A 4 28.07 -8.40 39.03
N ALA A 5 26.76 -8.54 39.26
CA ALA A 5 25.70 -7.57 39.01
C ALA A 5 25.74 -6.32 39.91
N ALA A 6 25.07 -5.25 39.48
CA ALA A 6 24.51 -4.23 40.37
C ALA A 6 23.27 -3.59 39.74
N ALA A 7 22.14 -3.68 40.45
CA ALA A 7 20.88 -2.98 40.20
C ALA A 7 20.75 -1.81 41.19
N VAL A 8 20.11 -0.71 40.78
CA VAL A 8 19.56 0.33 41.69
C VAL A 8 18.26 0.92 41.08
N PRO A 9 17.18 1.16 41.86
CA PRO A 9 15.85 1.50 41.36
C PRO A 9 15.35 2.96 41.64
N ALA A 10 14.29 3.32 40.89
CA ALA A 10 13.08 4.14 41.18
C ALA A 10 13.10 5.50 41.94
N THR A 11 12.48 6.51 41.28
CA THR A 11 11.77 7.69 41.87
C THR A 11 10.68 8.15 40.87
N PHE A 12 9.38 7.92 41.11
CA PHE A 12 8.35 8.80 41.71
C PHE A 12 8.01 10.10 40.95
N LEU A 13 6.76 10.21 40.44
CA LEU A 13 5.80 11.31 40.75
C LEU A 13 4.46 11.21 39.97
N SER A 14 3.35 11.27 40.73
CA SER A 14 1.98 11.78 40.47
C SER A 14 1.21 11.31 39.21
N GLY A 15 -0.04 10.83 39.23
CA GLY A 15 -1.13 10.93 40.22
C GLY A 15 -2.36 11.58 39.55
N LEU A 16 -3.47 10.84 39.40
CA LEU A 16 -4.89 11.24 39.58
C LEU A 16 -5.85 10.11 39.08
N PRO A 17 -7.07 9.97 39.66
CA PRO A 17 -7.72 8.68 39.85
C PRO A 17 -9.00 8.47 39.01
N SER A 18 -9.42 7.20 38.92
CA SER A 18 -10.71 6.73 38.40
C SER A 18 -11.85 6.84 39.43
N PRO A 19 -13.12 7.06 39.02
CA PRO A 19 -14.27 6.82 39.88
C PRO A 19 -15.02 5.51 39.52
N ARG A 20 -15.69 5.01 40.56
CA ARG A 20 -16.33 3.70 40.70
C ARG A 20 -17.73 3.62 40.06
N THR A 21 -18.12 2.37 39.92
CA THR A 21 -19.36 1.64 39.55
C THR A 21 -20.72 2.09 40.17
N PRO A 22 -21.87 1.51 39.73
CA PRO A 22 -23.12 2.22 39.40
C PRO A 22 -24.33 1.94 40.35
N SER A 23 -25.50 2.52 40.05
CA SER A 23 -26.83 2.07 40.50
C SER A 23 -27.96 2.53 39.55
N PRO A 24 -29.12 1.84 39.47
CA PRO A 24 -30.03 1.88 38.32
C PRO A 24 -31.43 2.49 38.60
N VAL A 25 -32.26 2.48 37.54
CA VAL A 25 -33.75 2.57 37.50
C VAL A 25 -34.38 3.97 37.42
N LEU A 26 -35.01 4.30 36.27
CA LEU A 26 -36.44 4.66 36.19
C LEU A 26 -36.98 4.65 34.74
N HIS A 27 -38.15 4.02 34.59
CA HIS A 27 -39.04 3.96 33.40
C HIS A 27 -39.39 5.36 32.84
N SER A 28 -39.63 5.58 31.55
CA SER A 28 -40.76 5.09 30.74
C SER A 28 -40.65 5.60 29.27
N PRO A 29 -41.35 5.00 28.30
CA PRO A 29 -41.16 5.27 26.86
C PRO A 29 -42.29 6.14 26.24
N VAL A 30 -42.14 6.40 24.93
CA VAL A 30 -43.15 6.86 23.94
C VAL A 30 -43.17 8.35 23.61
N GLN A 31 -42.70 8.71 22.40
CA GLN A 31 -43.43 9.52 21.39
C GLN A 31 -42.60 9.56 20.09
N ARG A 32 -43.01 8.77 19.10
CA ARG A 32 -43.70 9.16 17.84
C ARG A 32 -42.77 9.66 16.73
N ALA A 33 -42.66 8.81 15.71
CA ALA A 33 -42.15 9.12 14.39
C ALA A 33 -43.05 10.14 13.67
N HIS A 34 -42.44 11.09 12.97
CA HIS A 34 -43.07 11.93 11.96
C HIS A 34 -42.86 11.33 10.57
N PRO A 35 -43.91 11.22 9.73
CA PRO A 35 -43.73 11.01 8.29
C PRO A 35 -43.59 12.38 7.62
N VAL A 36 -42.52 12.57 6.85
CA VAL A 36 -42.41 13.73 5.94
C VAL A 36 -42.88 13.28 4.56
N ALA A 37 -44.06 13.76 4.19
CA ALA A 37 -44.60 13.71 2.84
C ALA A 37 -43.97 14.82 1.98
N ALA A 38 -43.72 14.50 0.71
CA ALA A 38 -43.21 15.39 -0.32
C ALA A 38 -44.23 16.47 -0.74
N PRO A 39 -43.78 17.55 -1.39
CA PRO A 39 -44.56 18.20 -2.43
C PRO A 39 -43.83 18.15 -3.78
N LEU A 40 -44.61 17.77 -4.78
CA LEU A 40 -44.39 17.94 -6.21
C LEU A 40 -44.01 19.40 -6.54
N PHE A 41 -42.98 19.59 -7.37
CA PHE A 41 -42.91 20.75 -8.26
C PHE A 41 -42.53 20.32 -9.68
N LEU A 42 -43.23 20.99 -10.59
CA LEU A 42 -43.51 20.69 -11.98
C LEU A 42 -42.37 21.17 -12.90
N SER A 43 -42.18 20.44 -14.00
CA SER A 43 -41.90 20.97 -15.36
C SER A 43 -40.57 21.69 -15.65
N ALA A 44 -39.70 21.04 -16.45
CA ALA A 44 -39.19 21.61 -17.70
C ALA A 44 -38.61 20.51 -18.64
N LYS A 45 -39.09 20.50 -19.89
CA LYS A 45 -38.69 19.61 -21.00
C LYS A 45 -37.47 20.16 -21.77
N ARG A 46 -36.88 19.26 -22.58
CA ARG A 46 -36.01 19.45 -23.79
C ARG A 46 -34.49 19.54 -23.47
N ARG A 47 -33.55 19.03 -24.28
CA ARG A 47 -33.56 18.40 -25.62
C ARG A 47 -32.22 17.63 -25.79
N ALA A 48 -32.23 16.62 -26.66
CA ALA A 48 -31.06 15.87 -27.11
C ALA A 48 -30.09 16.70 -27.96
N TYR A 49 -28.79 16.38 -27.89
CA TYR A 49 -27.77 16.82 -28.84
C TYR A 49 -27.41 15.66 -29.78
N ALA A 50 -27.65 15.87 -31.07
CA ALA A 50 -27.03 15.17 -32.19
C ALA A 50 -26.50 16.24 -33.13
N CYS A 51 -25.22 16.16 -33.51
CA CYS A 51 -24.56 17.10 -34.40
C CYS A 51 -24.18 16.37 -35.69
N ALA A 52 -24.85 16.73 -36.78
CA ALA A 52 -24.44 16.44 -38.15
C ALA A 52 -24.71 17.71 -38.96
N ALA A 53 -23.67 18.24 -39.61
CA ALA A 53 -23.78 19.30 -40.60
C ALA A 53 -22.97 18.88 -41.83
N THR A 54 -23.69 18.61 -42.90
CA THR A 54 -23.22 18.55 -44.28
C THR A 54 -23.27 19.96 -44.87
N ALA A 55 -22.23 20.36 -45.60
CA ALA A 55 -22.34 21.39 -46.64
C ALA A 55 -21.22 21.22 -47.67
N SER A 56 -21.66 20.99 -48.90
CA SER A 56 -20.95 20.94 -50.18
C SER A 56 -20.39 22.31 -50.61
N GLY A 57 -19.27 22.32 -51.35
CA GLY A 57 -18.76 23.53 -52.02
C GLY A 57 -17.42 23.39 -52.74
N SER A 58 -17.40 22.65 -53.87
CA SER A 58 -16.98 23.13 -55.19
C SER A 58 -15.77 24.07 -55.40
N PHE A 59 -14.82 23.55 -56.21
CA PHE A 59 -13.92 24.19 -57.20
C PHE A 59 -12.78 25.13 -56.76
N TYR A 60 -11.53 24.73 -57.03
CA TYR A 60 -10.58 25.47 -57.89
C TYR A 60 -9.51 24.54 -58.47
N SER A 61 -9.16 24.82 -59.72
CA SER A 61 -8.41 24.02 -60.68
C SER A 61 -6.91 24.31 -60.68
N SER A 62 -6.13 23.26 -61.00
CA SER A 62 -4.85 23.25 -61.74
C SER A 62 -3.71 24.18 -61.33
N ASN A 63 -2.55 23.61 -60.96
CA ASN A 63 -1.38 23.71 -61.84
C ASN A 63 -0.36 22.59 -61.60
N SER A 64 0.27 22.17 -62.69
CA SER A 64 1.31 21.15 -62.80
C SER A 64 2.66 21.67 -62.29
N GLY A 65 3.49 20.76 -61.79
CA GLY A 65 4.86 21.07 -61.38
C GLY A 65 5.57 19.86 -60.80
N ASN A 66 6.32 19.17 -61.66
CA ASN A 66 7.25 18.10 -61.32
C ASN A 66 8.07 18.43 -60.07
N GLN A 67 8.04 17.55 -59.08
CA GLN A 67 9.19 17.30 -58.22
C GLN A 67 9.10 15.89 -57.64
N THR A 68 9.78 14.97 -58.31
CA THR A 68 10.27 13.71 -57.76
C THR A 68 11.16 14.01 -56.56
N SER A 69 10.64 13.83 -55.34
CA SER A 69 11.45 13.72 -54.13
C SER A 69 11.20 12.37 -53.48
N LEU A 70 12.25 11.55 -53.53
CA LEU A 70 12.43 10.27 -52.87
C LEU A 70 11.91 10.31 -51.42
N MET A 71 10.84 9.56 -51.16
CA MET A 71 10.50 9.12 -49.80
C MET A 71 11.49 8.00 -49.44
N PRO A 72 12.28 8.12 -48.36
CA PRO A 72 12.99 6.97 -47.85
C PRO A 72 11.96 6.03 -47.26
N SER A 73 11.92 4.79 -47.77
CA SER A 73 11.27 3.66 -47.14
C SER A 73 11.70 3.60 -45.68
N PHE A 74 10.76 3.83 -44.76
CA PHE A 74 10.96 3.55 -43.34
C PHE A 74 11.05 2.03 -43.18
N SER A 75 12.23 1.48 -43.42
CA SER A 75 12.62 0.14 -43.05
C SER A 75 12.76 0.13 -41.53
N PHE A 76 11.71 -0.30 -40.83
CA PHE A 76 11.80 -0.67 -39.43
C PHE A 76 12.69 -1.93 -39.37
N ALA A 77 13.99 -1.73 -39.18
CA ALA A 77 14.89 -2.81 -38.82
C ALA A 77 14.48 -3.29 -37.43
N PHE A 78 13.90 -4.48 -37.37
CA PHE A 78 13.85 -5.29 -36.16
C PHE A 78 15.30 -5.50 -35.72
N ASP A 79 15.74 -4.75 -34.72
CA ASP A 79 16.92 -5.14 -33.96
C ASP A 79 16.50 -6.29 -33.04
N GLU A 80 16.63 -7.51 -33.57
CA GLU A 80 16.49 -8.78 -32.86
C GLU A 80 17.74 -9.00 -31.98
N GLY A 81 17.98 -8.06 -31.07
CA GLY A 81 19.06 -8.10 -30.09
C GLY A 81 18.58 -8.61 -28.74
N SER A 82 18.13 -9.87 -28.68
CA SER A 82 17.78 -10.56 -27.44
C SER A 82 19.03 -10.83 -26.58
N SER A 83 19.55 -9.80 -25.92
CA SER A 83 20.42 -9.96 -24.75
C SER A 83 19.51 -10.22 -23.54
N SER A 84 19.43 -11.49 -23.11
CA SER A 84 18.76 -11.92 -21.88
C SER A 84 19.47 -11.30 -20.67
N SER A 85 19.11 -10.06 -20.34
CA SER A 85 19.60 -9.35 -19.17
C SER A 85 19.01 -10.00 -17.92
N LYS A 86 19.86 -10.70 -17.15
CA LYS A 86 19.52 -11.38 -15.89
C LYS A 86 18.58 -10.53 -15.04
N ARG A 87 17.39 -11.04 -14.73
CA ARG A 87 16.46 -10.34 -13.83
C ARG A 87 17.00 -10.41 -12.41
N LEU A 88 17.62 -9.34 -11.93
CA LEU A 88 18.21 -9.24 -10.59
C LEU A 88 17.18 -9.27 -9.44
N TYR A 89 15.88 -9.35 -9.76
CA TYR A 89 14.78 -9.27 -8.79
C TYR A 89 13.72 -10.34 -9.02
N ARG A 90 13.14 -10.85 -7.93
CA ARG A 90 12.10 -11.88 -8.01
C ARG A 90 10.75 -11.30 -8.45
N TRP A 91 10.47 -10.04 -8.15
CA TRP A 91 9.18 -9.40 -8.49
C TRP A 91 9.35 -8.10 -9.26
N LYS A 92 8.62 -7.92 -10.36
CA LYS A 92 8.70 -6.71 -11.20
C LYS A 92 7.96 -5.53 -10.58
N ARG A 93 6.77 -5.78 -10.05
CA ARG A 93 5.91 -4.78 -9.41
C ARG A 93 5.55 -5.23 -8.01
N VAL A 94 5.81 -4.39 -7.02
CA VAL A 94 5.60 -4.71 -5.61
C VAL A 94 4.77 -3.62 -4.94
N LEU A 95 3.98 -4.01 -3.94
CA LEU A 95 3.34 -3.07 -3.04
C LEU A 95 3.92 -3.21 -1.64
N LEU A 96 4.55 -2.15 -1.14
CA LEU A 96 5.08 -2.05 0.22
C LEU A 96 4.05 -1.40 1.14
N LYS A 97 3.50 -2.16 2.08
CA LYS A 97 2.67 -1.64 3.16
C LYS A 97 3.54 -1.32 4.36
N VAL A 98 3.58 -0.04 4.74
CA VAL A 98 4.29 0.46 5.93
C VAL A 98 3.26 0.80 7.01
N SER A 99 3.41 0.25 8.21
CA SER A 99 2.54 0.62 9.34
C SER A 99 2.83 2.06 9.77
N GLY A 100 1.80 2.80 10.19
CA GLY A 100 2.01 4.14 10.74
C GLY A 100 2.93 4.10 11.95
N GLU A 101 2.74 3.11 12.83
CA GLU A 101 3.59 2.83 13.98
C GLU A 101 5.07 2.69 13.65
N ALA A 102 5.36 2.09 12.49
CA ALA A 102 6.73 1.86 12.07
C ALA A 102 7.43 3.18 11.72
N LEU A 103 6.67 4.23 11.34
CA LEU A 103 7.19 5.56 11.06
C LEU A 103 7.50 6.38 12.32
N ALA A 104 6.94 6.04 13.48
CA ALA A 104 7.14 6.82 14.72
C ALA A 104 8.47 6.51 15.43
N GLY A 105 9.16 5.42 15.06
CA GLY A 105 10.41 5.00 15.69
C GLY A 105 10.29 4.84 17.20
N ASP A 106 11.12 5.58 17.94
CA ASP A 106 11.20 5.55 19.40
C ASP A 106 10.06 6.34 20.11
N HIS A 107 8.99 6.71 19.37
CA HIS A 107 7.79 7.39 19.87
C HIS A 107 8.01 8.79 20.47
N THR A 108 9.16 9.41 20.22
CA THR A 108 9.41 10.81 20.61
C THR A 108 8.68 11.80 19.71
N GLU A 109 8.51 11.44 18.45
CA GLU A 109 7.80 12.21 17.43
C GLU A 109 6.74 11.32 16.77
N ASN A 110 5.73 11.94 16.15
CA ASN A 110 4.75 11.18 15.38
C ASN A 110 5.39 10.55 14.14
N ILE A 111 6.42 11.16 13.55
CA ILE A 111 7.13 10.66 12.37
C ILE A 111 8.63 10.88 12.60
N ASP A 112 9.41 9.81 12.70
CA ASP A 112 10.87 9.85 12.80
C ASP A 112 11.49 10.04 11.41
N PRO A 113 12.17 11.19 11.15
CA PRO A 113 12.83 11.46 9.88
C PRO A 113 13.93 10.44 9.52
N LYS A 114 14.54 9.79 10.52
CA LYS A 114 15.58 8.77 10.28
C LYS A 114 14.99 7.52 9.65
N ILE A 115 13.81 7.11 10.10
CA ILE A 115 13.13 5.93 9.55
C ILE A 115 12.59 6.21 8.16
N THR A 116 11.94 7.35 7.94
CA THR A 116 11.47 7.70 6.59
C THR A 116 12.63 7.79 5.60
N MET A 117 13.77 8.32 6.03
CA MET A 117 14.99 8.37 5.24
C MET A 117 15.56 6.97 4.97
N ALA A 118 15.54 6.05 5.96
CA ALA A 118 15.95 4.67 5.78
C ALA A 118 15.07 3.96 4.74
N ILE A 119 13.75 4.08 4.85
CA ILE A 119 12.79 3.55 3.87
C ILE A 119 13.07 4.13 2.49
N ALA A 120 13.25 5.45 2.38
CA ALA A 120 13.53 6.11 1.12
C ALA A 120 14.81 5.58 0.46
N ARG A 121 15.89 5.38 1.23
CA ARG A 121 17.15 4.79 0.72
C ARG A 121 16.99 3.34 0.28
N GLU A 122 16.23 2.53 1.01
CA GLU A 122 15.95 1.15 0.59
C GLU A 122 15.12 1.12 -0.69
N VAL A 123 14.08 1.93 -0.79
CA VAL A 123 13.26 2.05 -2.01
C VAL A 123 14.10 2.60 -3.18
N ALA A 124 15.01 3.55 -2.95
CA ALA A 124 15.96 4.01 -3.97
C ALA A 124 16.83 2.87 -4.50
N SER A 125 17.34 2.01 -3.60
CA SER A 125 18.20 0.88 -4.00
C SER A 125 17.47 -0.09 -4.92
N VAL A 126 16.17 -0.27 -4.71
CA VAL A 126 15.34 -1.23 -5.44
C VAL A 126 14.80 -0.65 -6.75
N THR A 127 14.37 0.60 -6.74
CA THR A 127 13.93 1.30 -7.97
C THR A 127 15.06 1.42 -8.99
N LYS A 128 16.32 1.56 -8.54
CA LYS A 128 17.51 1.48 -9.41
C LYS A 128 17.68 0.13 -10.13
N LEU A 129 17.12 -0.95 -9.60
CA LEU A 129 17.11 -2.26 -10.26
C LEU A 129 16.00 -2.38 -11.32
N GLY A 130 15.17 -1.35 -11.50
CA GLY A 130 14.04 -1.35 -12.44
C GLY A 130 12.76 -1.96 -11.85
N VAL A 131 12.69 -2.16 -10.53
CA VAL A 131 11.48 -2.63 -9.86
C VAL A 131 10.50 -1.48 -9.68
N GLU A 132 9.24 -1.73 -10.01
CA GLU A 132 8.14 -0.79 -9.85
C GLU A 132 7.57 -0.89 -8.43
N VAL A 133 7.66 0.20 -7.66
CA VAL A 133 7.31 0.22 -6.23
C VAL A 133 6.08 1.09 -6.00
N ALA A 134 5.03 0.48 -5.46
CA ALA A 134 3.91 1.19 -4.84
C ALA A 134 4.01 1.10 -3.32
N ILE A 135 3.53 2.12 -2.61
CA ILE A 135 3.57 2.19 -1.15
C ILE A 135 2.18 2.48 -0.61
N VAL A 136 1.77 1.79 0.46
CA VAL A 136 0.57 2.11 1.24
C VAL A 136 1.02 2.38 2.67
N VAL A 137 0.61 3.53 3.22
CA VAL A 137 1.07 3.99 4.53
C VAL A 137 -0.10 3.98 5.52
N GLY A 138 0.13 3.40 6.70
CA GLY A 138 -0.82 3.46 7.82
C GLY A 138 -0.78 4.80 8.55
N GLY A 139 -1.80 5.07 9.38
CA GLY A 139 -1.95 6.36 10.10
C GLY A 139 -1.83 6.25 11.62
N GLY A 140 -1.53 5.06 12.15
CA GLY A 140 -1.59 4.75 13.58
C GLY A 140 -0.57 5.49 14.47
N ASN A 141 0.44 6.13 13.88
CA ASN A 141 1.36 7.03 14.57
C ASN A 141 0.78 8.41 14.89
N ILE A 142 -0.20 8.89 14.11
CA ILE A 142 -0.85 10.19 14.33
C ILE A 142 -2.21 9.97 15.02
N PHE A 143 -2.98 8.99 14.55
CA PHE A 143 -4.30 8.73 15.09
C PHE A 143 -4.64 7.24 15.07
N ARG A 144 -4.94 6.67 16.25
CA ARG A 144 -5.47 5.30 16.40
C ARG A 144 -6.94 5.33 16.77
N GLY A 145 -7.83 5.18 15.78
CA GLY A 145 -9.28 5.24 16.00
C GLY A 145 -9.80 4.24 17.03
N ALA A 146 -9.18 3.05 17.13
CA ALA A 146 -9.54 2.05 18.12
C ALA A 146 -9.33 2.51 19.58
N SER A 147 -8.37 3.41 19.82
CA SER A 147 -8.11 3.97 21.15
C SER A 147 -9.14 5.00 21.59
N TRP A 148 -9.90 5.56 20.65
CA TRP A 148 -10.90 6.59 20.89
C TRP A 148 -12.33 6.09 20.72
N ALA A 149 -12.51 4.83 20.26
CA ALA A 149 -13.82 4.21 20.16
C ALA A 149 -14.45 4.09 21.56
N GLY A 150 -15.50 4.89 21.81
CA GLY A 150 -16.15 4.99 23.12
C GLY A 150 -15.78 6.24 23.94
N CYS A 151 -14.81 7.05 23.48
CA CYS A 151 -14.61 8.40 24.00
C CYS A 151 -15.74 9.32 23.50
N SER A 152 -16.32 10.11 24.40
CA SER A 152 -17.60 10.80 24.22
C SER A 152 -17.79 11.47 22.86
N GLY A 153 -18.67 10.91 22.03
CA GLY A 153 -19.22 11.53 20.82
C GLY A 153 -18.51 11.21 19.50
N LEU A 154 -17.34 10.56 19.52
CA LEU A 154 -16.66 10.18 18.28
C LEU A 154 -17.22 8.85 17.76
N ASP A 155 -18.05 8.91 16.72
CA ASP A 155 -18.51 7.69 16.05
C ASP A 155 -17.37 7.01 15.27
N ARG A 156 -17.51 5.71 15.03
CA ARG A 156 -16.49 4.91 14.36
C ARG A 156 -16.13 5.43 12.97
N SER A 157 -17.10 5.92 12.20
CA SER A 157 -16.87 6.41 10.85
C SER A 157 -16.03 7.68 10.87
N SER A 158 -16.35 8.61 11.78
CA SER A 158 -15.55 9.82 12.01
C SER A 158 -14.13 9.49 12.45
N ALA A 159 -13.93 8.52 13.34
CA ALA A 159 -12.60 8.05 13.73
C ALA A 159 -11.81 7.49 12.53
N ASP A 160 -12.43 6.70 11.67
CA ASP A 160 -11.79 6.16 10.47
C ASP A 160 -11.45 7.27 9.46
N TYR A 161 -12.27 8.31 9.32
CA TYR A 161 -11.96 9.49 8.49
C TYR A 161 -10.71 10.24 8.99
N ILE A 162 -10.59 10.46 10.31
CA ILE A 162 -9.39 11.06 10.91
C ILE A 162 -8.17 10.17 10.65
N GLY A 163 -8.31 8.85 10.83
CA GLY A 163 -7.24 7.89 10.51
C GLY A 163 -6.82 7.91 9.04
N MET A 164 -7.78 8.04 8.11
CA MET A 164 -7.48 8.19 6.69
C MET A 164 -6.74 9.50 6.40
N LEU A 165 -7.08 10.62 7.05
CA LEU A 165 -6.32 11.87 6.93
C LEU A 165 -4.89 11.74 7.47
N ALA A 166 -4.69 11.02 8.58
CA ALA A 166 -3.35 10.72 9.09
C ALA A 166 -2.49 9.97 8.05
N THR A 167 -3.08 9.05 7.27
CA THR A 167 -2.32 8.40 6.17
C THR A 167 -1.89 9.38 5.08
N VAL A 168 -2.68 10.44 4.82
CA VAL A 168 -2.31 11.49 3.84
C VAL A 168 -1.13 12.30 4.36
N MET A 169 -1.14 12.67 5.64
CA MET A 169 -0.01 13.38 6.27
C MET A 169 1.30 12.58 6.16
N ASN A 170 1.26 11.28 6.50
CA ASN A 170 2.41 10.41 6.38
C ASN A 170 2.87 10.25 4.91
N ALA A 171 1.93 10.18 3.97
CA ALA A 171 2.27 10.06 2.55
C ALA A 171 2.99 11.30 2.01
N ILE A 172 2.55 12.51 2.40
CA ILE A 172 3.22 13.77 2.02
C ILE A 172 4.63 13.83 2.63
N PHE A 173 4.79 13.44 3.89
CA PHE A 173 6.10 13.43 4.54
C PHE A 173 7.05 12.45 3.85
N LEU A 174 6.57 11.23 3.55
CA LEU A 174 7.35 10.22 2.84
C LEU A 174 7.69 10.66 1.41
N GLN A 175 6.75 11.33 0.72
CA GLN A 175 6.95 11.94 -0.58
C GLN A 175 8.11 12.94 -0.55
N ALA A 176 8.05 13.92 0.35
CA ALA A 176 9.09 14.93 0.50
C ALA A 176 10.46 14.30 0.83
N THR A 177 10.47 13.28 1.70
CA THR A 177 11.70 12.55 2.05
C THR A 177 12.31 11.84 0.83
N MET A 178 11.50 11.15 0.03
CA MET A 178 11.95 10.46 -1.18
C MET A 178 12.41 11.42 -2.27
N GLU A 179 11.70 12.52 -2.48
CA GLU A 179 12.07 13.55 -3.45
C GLU A 179 13.36 14.27 -3.05
N SER A 180 13.62 14.44 -1.74
CA SER A 180 14.86 15.06 -1.25
C SER A 180 16.13 14.29 -1.65
N ILE A 181 16.01 12.98 -1.93
CA ILE A 181 17.12 12.13 -2.41
C ILE A 181 17.00 11.76 -3.90
N GLY A 182 16.14 12.47 -4.65
CA GLY A 182 16.03 12.36 -6.11
C GLY A 182 15.14 11.23 -6.62
N ILE A 183 14.32 10.59 -5.78
CA ILE A 183 13.33 9.61 -6.24
C ILE A 183 12.09 10.36 -6.76
N PRO A 184 11.69 10.18 -8.02
CA PRO A 184 10.46 10.77 -8.51
C PRO A 184 9.26 10.03 -7.92
N THR A 185 8.37 10.77 -7.25
CA THR A 185 7.22 10.18 -6.56
C THR A 185 5.89 10.81 -6.96
N ARG A 186 4.79 10.14 -6.61
CA ARG A 186 3.42 10.64 -6.74
C ARG A 186 2.56 10.13 -5.60
N VAL A 187 1.90 11.04 -4.88
CA VAL A 187 0.87 10.68 -3.90
C VAL A 187 -0.49 10.62 -4.60
N GLN A 188 -1.22 9.52 -4.36
CA GLN A 188 -2.59 9.33 -4.81
C GLN A 188 -3.53 9.04 -3.65
N THR A 189 -4.58 9.82 -3.51
CA THR A 189 -5.53 9.72 -2.39
C THR A 189 -6.87 9.13 -2.83
N ALA A 190 -7.47 8.31 -1.97
CA ALA A 190 -8.86 7.85 -2.18
C ALA A 190 -9.87 9.01 -2.08
N PHE A 191 -9.59 10.01 -1.24
CA PHE A 191 -10.33 11.28 -1.21
C PHE A 191 -9.86 12.22 -2.31
N ARG A 192 -10.77 12.99 -2.88
CA ARG A 192 -10.41 14.06 -3.81
C ARG A 192 -9.93 15.27 -3.01
N MET A 193 -8.63 15.54 -3.06
CA MET A 193 -7.96 16.66 -2.41
C MET A 193 -7.09 17.38 -3.42
N SER A 194 -7.72 18.06 -4.39
CA SER A 194 -7.09 18.54 -5.63
C SER A 194 -5.81 19.34 -5.43
N GLU A 195 -5.71 20.14 -4.35
CA GLU A 195 -4.55 20.98 -4.05
C GLU A 195 -3.41 20.24 -3.34
N VAL A 196 -3.70 19.09 -2.73
CA VAL A 196 -2.75 18.37 -1.85
C VAL A 196 -2.14 17.17 -2.57
N ALA A 197 -2.95 16.40 -3.28
CA ALA A 197 -2.51 15.15 -3.92
C ALA A 197 -3.39 14.80 -5.13
N GLU A 198 -2.86 13.96 -6.02
CA GLU A 198 -3.65 13.46 -7.13
C GLU A 198 -4.78 12.55 -6.61
N PRO A 199 -6.00 12.59 -7.19
CA PRO A 199 -6.99 11.57 -6.90
C PRO A 199 -6.51 10.21 -7.44
N TYR A 200 -6.81 9.14 -6.72
CA TYR A 200 -6.52 7.79 -7.18
C TYR A 200 -7.27 7.49 -8.48
N ILE A 201 -6.51 7.15 -9.52
CA ILE A 201 -7.01 6.65 -10.79
C ILE A 201 -6.10 5.50 -11.20
N ARG A 202 -6.64 4.26 -11.19
CA ARG A 202 -5.89 3.03 -11.48
C ARG A 202 -4.97 3.15 -12.71
N ARG A 203 -5.51 3.60 -13.85
CA ARG A 203 -4.73 3.73 -15.11
C ARG A 203 -3.57 4.73 -14.98
N ARG A 204 -3.74 5.79 -14.19
CA ARG A 204 -2.70 6.79 -13.91
C ARG A 204 -1.65 6.22 -12.97
N ALA A 205 -2.06 5.50 -11.93
CA ALA A 205 -1.15 4.82 -11.00
C ALA A 205 -0.21 3.86 -11.75
N VAL A 206 -0.78 2.98 -12.59
CA VAL A 206 -0.01 2.05 -13.43
C VAL A 206 0.96 2.80 -14.35
N ARG A 207 0.52 3.90 -14.97
CA ARG A 207 1.39 4.70 -15.85
C ARG A 207 2.53 5.41 -15.10
N HIS A 208 2.34 5.78 -13.84
CA HIS A 208 3.41 6.33 -13.00
C HIS A 208 4.43 5.24 -12.66
N LEU A 209 3.98 4.04 -12.29
CA LEU A 209 4.84 2.89 -12.02
C LEU A 209 5.68 2.50 -13.23
N GLU A 210 5.08 2.40 -14.42
CA GLU A 210 5.79 2.13 -15.69
C GLU A 210 6.87 3.17 -16.03
N LYS A 211 6.76 4.39 -15.51
CA LYS A 211 7.74 5.47 -15.69
C LYS A 211 8.84 5.45 -14.63
N GLY A 212 8.89 4.42 -13.78
CA GLY A 212 9.86 4.30 -12.69
C GLY A 212 9.58 5.24 -11.51
N ARG A 213 8.36 5.76 -11.38
CA ARG A 213 7.97 6.62 -10.26
C ARG A 213 7.44 5.77 -9.12
N VAL A 214 7.78 6.15 -7.89
CA VAL A 214 7.16 5.54 -6.70
C VAL A 214 5.78 6.14 -6.50
N VAL A 215 4.75 5.29 -6.39
CA VAL A 215 3.38 5.73 -6.15
C VAL A 215 3.00 5.45 -4.70
N ILE A 216 2.64 6.50 -3.95
CA ILE A 216 2.23 6.39 -2.55
C ILE A 216 0.71 6.54 -2.48
N PHE A 217 0.01 5.49 -2.06
CA PHE A 217 -1.43 5.50 -1.86
C PHE A 217 -1.79 5.90 -0.44
N ALA A 218 -2.72 6.84 -0.32
CA ALA A 218 -3.21 7.36 0.94
C ALA A 218 -4.75 7.44 0.98
N ALA A 219 -5.28 7.72 2.16
CA ALA A 219 -6.70 7.65 2.52
C ALA A 219 -7.32 6.25 2.36
N GLY A 220 -6.50 5.19 2.47
CA GLY A 220 -6.96 3.80 2.48
C GLY A 220 -7.85 3.43 1.27
N THR A 221 -8.99 2.80 1.56
CA THR A 221 -10.04 2.50 0.56
C THR A 221 -10.94 3.70 0.28
N GLY A 222 -10.86 4.77 1.08
CA GLY A 222 -11.80 5.89 1.09
C GLY A 222 -13.10 5.61 1.84
N ASN A 223 -13.26 4.43 2.43
CA ASN A 223 -14.47 4.03 3.16
C ASN A 223 -14.13 3.68 4.61
N PRO A 224 -14.96 4.08 5.59
CA PRO A 224 -14.81 3.64 6.97
C PRO A 224 -14.98 2.12 7.11
N PHE A 225 -14.63 1.57 8.27
CA PHE A 225 -14.68 0.15 8.63
C PHE A 225 -13.65 -0.77 7.94
N PHE A 226 -12.76 -0.22 7.11
CA PHE A 226 -11.68 -0.97 6.48
C PHE A 226 -10.32 -0.65 7.11
N THR A 227 -9.44 -1.65 7.17
CA THR A 227 -8.08 -1.46 7.67
C THR A 227 -7.16 -0.96 6.54
N THR A 228 -5.98 -0.48 6.91
CA THR A 228 -4.91 -0.20 5.95
C THR A 228 -4.43 -1.46 5.22
N ASP A 229 -4.52 -2.63 5.85
CA ASP A 229 -4.13 -3.89 5.23
C ASP A 229 -5.13 -4.27 4.11
N THR A 230 -6.44 -4.04 4.32
CA THR A 230 -7.43 -4.20 3.25
C THR A 230 -7.18 -3.24 2.08
N ALA A 231 -6.83 -1.99 2.37
CA ALA A 231 -6.47 -1.01 1.34
C ALA A 231 -5.22 -1.44 0.56
N ALA A 232 -4.22 -2.00 1.25
CA ALA A 232 -3.02 -2.53 0.62
C ALA A 232 -3.32 -3.71 -0.31
N ALA A 233 -4.13 -4.68 0.14
CA ALA A 233 -4.56 -5.79 -0.68
C ALA A 233 -5.35 -5.32 -1.93
N LEU A 234 -6.26 -4.35 -1.76
CA LEU A 234 -7.04 -3.78 -2.86
C LEU A 234 -6.15 -3.09 -3.89
N ARG A 235 -5.27 -2.19 -3.46
CA ARG A 235 -4.36 -1.48 -4.37
C ARG A 235 -3.40 -2.45 -5.04
N CYS A 236 -2.96 -3.49 -4.34
CA CYS A 236 -2.09 -4.53 -4.89
C CYS A 236 -2.76 -5.25 -6.06
N ALA A 237 -4.04 -5.64 -5.90
CA ALA A 237 -4.83 -6.26 -6.96
C ALA A 237 -5.07 -5.28 -8.13
N GLU A 238 -5.45 -4.03 -7.86
CA GLU A 238 -5.75 -3.06 -8.92
C GLU A 238 -4.53 -2.72 -9.79
N ILE A 239 -3.34 -2.61 -9.21
CA ILE A 239 -2.11 -2.35 -9.95
C ILE A 239 -1.45 -3.61 -10.48
N ASN A 240 -2.01 -4.81 -10.26
CA ASN A 240 -1.38 -6.08 -10.61
C ASN A 240 0.04 -6.23 -10.03
N ALA A 241 0.22 -5.90 -8.75
CA ALA A 241 1.50 -6.15 -8.08
C ALA A 241 1.68 -7.65 -7.83
N GLU A 242 2.90 -8.14 -8.04
CA GLU A 242 3.24 -9.57 -7.98
C GLU A 242 3.44 -10.06 -6.54
N VAL A 243 3.55 -9.14 -5.56
CA VAL A 243 3.66 -9.43 -4.13
C VAL A 243 3.25 -8.22 -3.30
N MET A 244 2.66 -8.48 -2.14
CA MET A 244 2.47 -7.50 -1.09
C MET A 244 3.51 -7.70 0.02
N LEU A 245 4.31 -6.66 0.26
CA LEU A 245 5.36 -6.60 1.26
C LEU A 245 4.81 -5.88 2.49
N LYS A 246 4.55 -6.61 3.58
CA LYS A 246 4.04 -6.03 4.83
C LYS A 246 5.19 -5.80 5.80
N ALA A 247 5.63 -4.56 5.88
CA ALA A 247 6.67 -4.13 6.80
C ALA A 247 6.06 -3.89 8.20
N THR A 248 6.57 -4.61 9.20
CA THR A 248 6.11 -4.55 10.60
C THR A 248 7.28 -4.32 11.56
N ASN A 249 7.01 -4.26 12.86
CA ASN A 249 8.02 -4.18 13.92
C ASN A 249 8.37 -5.58 14.49
N VAL A 250 8.00 -6.66 13.80
CA VAL A 250 8.28 -8.06 14.20
C VAL A 250 8.88 -8.81 13.02
N ASP A 251 9.66 -9.85 13.29
CA ASP A 251 10.44 -10.56 12.26
C ASP A 251 9.58 -11.28 11.22
N GLY A 252 8.34 -11.62 11.57
CA GLY A 252 7.34 -12.15 10.66
C GLY A 252 6.12 -12.65 11.43
N VAL A 253 5.57 -13.77 10.96
CA VAL A 253 4.40 -14.42 11.57
C VAL A 253 4.89 -15.54 12.47
N TYR A 254 4.51 -15.48 13.74
CA TYR A 254 4.79 -16.51 14.72
C TYR A 254 3.60 -17.46 14.86
N ASP A 255 3.84 -18.68 15.33
CA ASP A 255 2.79 -19.65 15.66
C ASP A 255 1.91 -19.23 16.86
N SER A 256 2.42 -18.32 17.69
CA SER A 256 1.78 -17.76 18.87
C SER A 256 2.38 -16.38 19.18
N ASP A 257 1.71 -15.54 19.98
CA ASP A 257 2.22 -14.20 20.29
C ASP A 257 3.55 -14.27 21.04
N PRO A 258 4.68 -13.81 20.46
CA PRO A 258 6.00 -13.88 21.11
C PRO A 258 6.10 -13.02 22.37
N ARG A 259 5.16 -12.08 22.59
CA ARG A 259 5.10 -11.28 23.83
C ARG A 259 4.50 -12.06 25.00
N GLN A 260 3.67 -13.05 24.72
CA GLN A 260 2.97 -13.85 25.72
C GLN A 260 3.56 -15.26 25.85
N ASN A 261 4.10 -15.80 24.75
CA ASN A 261 4.71 -17.12 24.70
C ASN A 261 6.20 -17.02 24.34
N PRO A 262 7.13 -17.24 25.28
CA PRO A 262 8.56 -17.22 24.98
C PRO A 262 9.00 -18.36 24.05
N ASN A 263 8.19 -19.39 23.87
CA ASN A 263 8.45 -20.51 22.96
C ASN A 263 7.88 -20.28 21.55
N ALA A 264 7.36 -19.08 21.24
CA ALA A 264 6.80 -18.75 19.95
C ALA A 264 7.83 -18.95 18.82
N ARG A 265 7.44 -19.65 17.76
CA ARG A 265 8.32 -19.97 16.63
C ARG A 265 7.94 -19.16 15.42
N LEU A 266 8.95 -18.57 14.78
CA LEU A 266 8.78 -17.87 13.50
C LEU A 266 8.48 -18.91 12.40
N LEU A 267 7.42 -18.67 11.65
CA LEU A 267 7.02 -19.50 10.53
C LEU A 267 7.68 -18.99 9.25
N GLU A 268 8.48 -19.78 8.55
CA GLU A 268 9.10 -19.35 7.28
C GLU A 268 8.08 -19.22 6.13
N THR A 269 7.13 -20.16 6.08
CA THR A 269 6.12 -20.22 5.02
C THR A 269 4.80 -20.71 5.60
N VAL A 270 3.72 -20.01 5.26
CA VAL A 270 2.36 -20.30 5.72
C VAL A 270 1.43 -20.23 4.52
N SER A 271 0.51 -21.18 4.41
CA SER A 271 -0.56 -21.11 3.40
C SER A 271 -1.69 -20.20 3.85
N TYR A 272 -2.46 -19.66 2.91
CA TYR A 272 -3.68 -18.90 3.24
C TYR A 272 -4.66 -19.68 4.11
N HIS A 273 -4.78 -20.99 3.86
CA HIS A 273 -5.62 -21.87 4.66
C HIS A 273 -5.12 -22.00 6.11
N GLU A 274 -3.79 -22.10 6.31
CA GLU A 274 -3.22 -22.15 7.67
C GLU A 274 -3.39 -20.82 8.42
N VAL A 275 -3.28 -19.68 7.74
CA VAL A 275 -3.56 -18.37 8.36
C VAL A 275 -4.98 -18.33 8.92
N THR A 276 -5.97 -18.72 8.11
CA THR A 276 -7.38 -18.75 8.54
C THR A 276 -7.65 -19.84 9.58
N ALA A 277 -7.09 -21.04 9.41
CA ALA A 277 -7.37 -22.18 10.28
C ALA A 277 -6.75 -22.06 11.67
N ARG A 278 -5.61 -21.35 11.80
CA ARG A 278 -4.91 -21.14 13.07
C ARG A 278 -5.10 -19.73 13.64
N ASP A 279 -5.96 -18.92 13.01
CA ASP A 279 -6.21 -17.52 13.37
C ASP A 279 -4.91 -16.71 13.55
N LEU A 280 -3.96 -16.88 12.62
CA LEU A 280 -2.67 -16.21 12.70
C LEU A 280 -2.84 -14.71 12.44
N SER A 281 -2.29 -13.89 13.33
CA SER A 281 -2.37 -12.42 13.28
C SER A 281 -1.47 -11.82 12.17
N VAL A 282 -1.83 -12.06 10.90
CA VAL A 282 -1.11 -11.54 9.73
C VAL A 282 -1.67 -10.18 9.30
N MET A 283 -2.98 -10.16 9.01
CA MET A 283 -3.81 -9.04 8.55
C MET A 283 -5.27 -9.35 8.90
N ASP A 284 -6.18 -8.40 8.68
CA ASP A 284 -7.61 -8.70 8.76
C ASP A 284 -8.05 -9.74 7.71
N MET A 285 -9.11 -10.46 8.02
CA MET A 285 -9.63 -11.53 7.16
C MET A 285 -10.04 -11.04 5.77
N THR A 286 -10.57 -9.80 5.66
CA THR A 286 -10.94 -9.24 4.36
C THR A 286 -9.72 -9.04 3.46
N ALA A 287 -8.62 -8.53 4.00
CA ALA A 287 -7.35 -8.41 3.29
C ALA A 287 -6.78 -9.77 2.88
N ILE A 288 -6.83 -10.77 3.78
CA ILE A 288 -6.36 -12.13 3.51
C ILE A 288 -7.16 -12.78 2.37
N THR A 289 -8.49 -12.73 2.42
CA THR A 289 -9.36 -13.27 1.37
C THR A 289 -9.08 -12.57 0.03
N LEU A 290 -8.95 -11.25 0.03
CA LEU A 290 -8.67 -10.49 -1.20
C LEU A 290 -7.32 -10.88 -1.83
N CYS A 291 -6.27 -11.05 -1.03
CA CYS A 291 -4.98 -11.53 -1.51
C CYS A 291 -5.06 -12.98 -2.01
N GLN A 292 -5.79 -13.85 -1.31
CA GLN A 292 -5.97 -15.26 -1.69
C GLN A 292 -6.69 -15.39 -3.04
N GLU A 293 -7.82 -14.72 -3.22
CA GLU A 293 -8.63 -14.76 -4.45
C GLU A 293 -7.86 -14.23 -5.66
N ASN A 294 -7.01 -13.23 -5.45
CA ASN A 294 -6.18 -12.64 -6.51
C ASN A 294 -4.79 -13.31 -6.65
N ASN A 295 -4.54 -14.41 -5.92
CA ASN A 295 -3.25 -15.13 -5.91
C ASN A 295 -2.03 -14.23 -5.63
N ILE A 296 -2.21 -13.16 -4.86
CA ILE A 296 -1.15 -12.22 -4.49
C ILE A 296 -0.42 -12.84 -3.29
N PRO A 297 0.87 -13.17 -3.36
CA PRO A 297 1.62 -13.61 -2.18
C PRO A 297 1.90 -12.44 -1.23
N ILE A 298 2.06 -12.73 0.06
CA ILE A 298 2.42 -11.74 1.08
C ILE A 298 3.79 -12.11 1.66
N VAL A 299 4.63 -11.11 1.92
CA VAL A 299 5.87 -11.29 2.69
C VAL A 299 5.81 -10.37 3.88
N VAL A 300 5.82 -10.93 5.09
CA VAL A 300 5.82 -10.18 6.36
C VAL A 300 7.23 -10.15 6.91
N PHE A 301 7.76 -8.98 7.21
CA PHE A 301 9.13 -8.84 7.72
C PHE A 301 9.30 -7.59 8.60
N ASN A 302 10.37 -7.60 9.38
CA ASN A 302 10.77 -6.49 10.23
C ASN A 302 11.38 -5.35 9.43
N LEU A 303 10.83 -4.14 9.58
CA LEU A 303 11.33 -2.92 8.94
C LEU A 303 12.60 -2.38 9.59
N GLN A 304 12.81 -2.67 10.88
CA GLN A 304 13.94 -2.13 11.64
C GLN A 304 15.28 -2.76 11.25
N GLU A 305 15.25 -3.93 10.61
CA GLU A 305 16.44 -4.59 10.10
C GLU A 305 16.82 -4.03 8.71
N PRO A 306 17.97 -3.32 8.59
CA PRO A 306 18.33 -2.68 7.34
C PRO A 306 18.52 -3.66 6.19
N GLY A 307 18.01 -3.28 5.02
CA GLY A 307 18.08 -4.03 3.78
C GLY A 307 17.04 -5.13 3.64
N ASN A 308 16.12 -5.28 4.59
CA ASN A 308 15.07 -6.28 4.49
C ASN A 308 14.10 -5.99 3.34
N ILE A 309 13.80 -4.74 3.00
CA ILE A 309 12.96 -4.43 1.83
C ILE A 309 13.67 -4.91 0.56
N ALA A 310 14.96 -4.59 0.41
CA ALA A 310 15.74 -5.00 -0.76
C ALA A 310 15.88 -6.53 -0.86
N LYS A 311 16.20 -7.21 0.24
CA LYS A 311 16.26 -8.67 0.30
C LYS A 311 14.91 -9.30 -0.04
N ALA A 312 13.82 -8.75 0.50
CA ALA A 312 12.45 -9.20 0.26
C ALA A 312 11.95 -8.90 -1.16
N ILE A 313 12.63 -8.09 -1.98
CA ILE A 313 12.30 -7.86 -3.39
C ILE A 313 13.18 -8.70 -4.33
N VAL A 314 14.44 -8.91 -3.95
CA VAL A 314 15.35 -9.83 -4.66
C VAL A 314 14.92 -11.29 -4.50
N GLY A 315 14.06 -11.58 -3.51
CA GLY A 315 13.55 -12.93 -3.25
C GLY A 315 14.43 -13.75 -2.32
N LYS A 316 15.31 -13.10 -1.56
CA LYS A 316 16.00 -13.74 -0.44
C LYS A 316 14.99 -14.06 0.66
N LYS A 317 15.24 -15.11 1.43
CA LYS A 317 14.41 -15.47 2.58
C LYS A 317 14.49 -14.36 3.64
N VAL A 318 13.37 -13.68 3.89
CA VAL A 318 13.19 -12.67 4.93
C VAL A 318 11.80 -12.85 5.52
N GLY A 319 11.73 -12.96 6.84
CA GLY A 319 10.49 -13.13 7.59
C GLY A 319 9.64 -14.30 7.11
N THR A 320 8.33 -14.07 6.94
CA THR A 320 7.36 -15.11 6.60
C THR A 320 6.74 -14.88 5.23
N PHE A 321 6.76 -15.91 4.40
CA PHE A 321 6.04 -15.95 3.13
C PHE A 321 4.63 -16.54 3.33
N VAL A 322 3.59 -15.80 2.96
CA VAL A 322 2.20 -16.29 2.94
C VAL A 322 1.72 -16.50 1.52
N GLY A 323 1.30 -17.72 1.19
CA GLY A 323 0.72 -18.04 -0.11
C GLY A 323 0.79 -19.52 -0.50
N CYS A 324 0.26 -19.84 -1.67
CA CYS A 324 0.29 -21.21 -2.19
C CYS A 324 1.70 -21.58 -2.69
N LYS A 325 2.23 -22.75 -2.27
CA LYS A 325 3.57 -23.26 -2.64
C LYS A 325 3.84 -23.30 -4.16
N ARG A 326 2.80 -23.28 -5.00
CA ARG A 326 2.92 -23.28 -6.47
C ARG A 326 3.72 -22.09 -7.00
N ASN A 327 3.64 -20.93 -6.33
CA ASN A 327 4.40 -19.72 -6.70
C ASN A 327 5.87 -19.75 -6.24
N GLN A 328 6.24 -20.60 -5.28
CA GLN A 328 7.64 -20.83 -4.93
C GLN A 328 8.28 -21.73 -5.99
N LYS A 329 7.70 -22.91 -6.29
CA LYS A 329 8.29 -23.87 -7.24
C LYS A 329 8.40 -23.34 -8.67
N ARG A 330 7.38 -22.62 -9.18
CA ARG A 330 7.43 -22.10 -10.55
C ARG A 330 8.60 -21.12 -10.73
N ASN A 331 8.87 -20.30 -9.71
CA ASN A 331 9.88 -19.25 -9.77
C ASN A 331 11.26 -19.74 -9.31
N GLU A 332 11.32 -20.70 -8.40
CA GLU A 332 12.56 -21.40 -8.04
C GLU A 332 13.09 -22.20 -9.22
N ASN A 333 12.23 -22.90 -9.98
CA ASN A 333 12.65 -23.59 -11.19
C ASN A 333 13.22 -22.61 -12.23
N THR A 334 12.57 -21.47 -12.44
CA THR A 334 13.09 -20.42 -13.33
C THR A 334 14.46 -19.90 -12.85
N LEU A 335 14.60 -19.61 -11.55
CA LEU A 335 15.88 -19.13 -10.99
C LEU A 335 16.98 -20.21 -10.97
N VAL A 336 16.63 -21.49 -10.81
CA VAL A 336 17.59 -22.62 -10.83
C VAL A 336 18.03 -22.94 -12.26
N GLU A 337 17.11 -22.94 -13.23
CA GLU A 337 17.43 -23.08 -14.65
C GLU A 337 18.30 -21.92 -15.14
N GLU A 338 17.97 -20.69 -14.75
CA GLU A 338 18.81 -19.51 -15.05
C GLU A 338 20.19 -19.58 -14.38
N ARG A 339 20.29 -20.11 -13.14
CA ARG A 339 21.59 -20.32 -12.47
C ARG A 339 22.44 -21.42 -13.11
N ARG A 340 21.83 -22.47 -13.66
CA ARG A 340 22.54 -23.51 -14.41
C ARG A 340 23.12 -22.94 -15.70
N LEU A 341 22.32 -22.19 -16.46
CA LEU A 341 22.76 -21.57 -17.71
C LEU A 341 23.86 -20.51 -17.51
N VAL A 342 23.92 -19.86 -16.35
CA VAL A 342 24.97 -18.89 -16.02
C VAL A 342 26.28 -19.53 -15.59
N ASN A 343 26.25 -20.76 -15.08
CA ASN A 343 27.46 -21.49 -14.69
C ASN A 343 28.03 -22.36 -15.83
N GLU A 344 27.31 -22.48 -16.95
CA GLU A 344 27.71 -23.21 -18.16
C GLU A 344 28.31 -22.30 -19.26
N VAL A 345 28.35 -20.98 -19.04
CA VAL A 345 28.96 -19.96 -19.93
C VAL A 345 30.13 -19.28 -19.23
#